data_AF-A0A6I6DAV8-F1
#
_entry.id   AF-A0A6I6DAV8-F1
#
_cell.length_a   1.000
_cell.length_b   1.000
_cell.length_c   1.000
_cell.angle_alpha   90.00
_cell.angle_beta   90.00
_cell.angle_gamma   90.00
#
_symmetry.space_group_name_H-M   'P 1'
#
loop_
_entity.id
_entity.type
_entity.pdbx_description
1 polymer ?
#
loop_
_entity_poly.entity_id
_entity_poly.type
_entity_poly.pdbx_seq_one_letter_code
_entity_poly.pdbx_strand_id
1 'polypeptide(L)'
;MKFAKLNIGKFYSWLIGNSLNLISFVLFIWLFFIMSDANRNIILAGFSQMYALPTISISAVIYRFTNPEVITNEYVIISYILMTLIFTLGFFFEHKKIF
;
A
#
# COMPACT_ATOMS: atom_id res chain seq x y z
N MET A 1 20.32 -9.58 18.15
CA MET A 1 18.91 -9.96 18.37
C MET A 1 18.54 -11.03 17.34
N LYS A 2 18.28 -12.28 17.74
CA LYS A 2 17.82 -13.33 16.81
C LYS A 2 16.29 -13.30 16.80
N PHE A 3 15.68 -12.91 15.69
CA PHE A 3 14.23 -13.02 15.53
C PHE A 3 13.84 -14.49 15.49
N ALA A 4 12.72 -14.84 16.13
CA ALA A 4 12.15 -16.17 16.05
C ALA A 4 11.78 -16.47 14.59
N LYS A 5 12.32 -17.57 14.05
CA LYS A 5 12.06 -17.97 12.67
C LYS A 5 10.72 -18.70 12.64
N LEU A 6 9.65 -18.01 12.22
CA LEU A 6 8.35 -18.62 12.02
C LEU A 6 8.45 -19.65 10.89
N ASN A 7 8.17 -20.93 11.18
CA ASN A 7 8.15 -21.99 10.17
C ASN A 7 6.83 -21.96 9.38
N ILE A 8 6.70 -20.94 8.54
CA ILE A 8 5.49 -20.67 7.74
C ILE A 8 5.87 -20.67 6.25
N GLY A 9 4.94 -21.14 5.40
CA GLY A 9 5.12 -21.15 3.96
C GLY A 9 5.38 -19.75 3.39
N LYS A 10 6.22 -19.66 2.35
CA LYS A 10 6.69 -18.37 1.79
C LYS A 10 5.54 -17.42 1.42
N PHE A 11 4.45 -17.96 0.86
CA PHE A 11 3.28 -17.18 0.49
C PHE A 11 2.59 -16.51 1.70
N TYR A 12 2.43 -17.24 2.80
CA TYR A 12 1.85 -16.70 4.02
C TYR A 12 2.75 -15.65 4.67
N SER A 13 4.07 -15.87 4.67
CA SER A 13 5.02 -14.86 5.15
C SER A 13 4.98 -13.58 4.32
N TRP A 14 4.83 -13.69 2.99
CA TRP A 14 4.63 -12.55 2.10
C TRP A 14 3.31 -11.83 2.40
N LEU A 15 2.21 -12.57 2.59
CA LEU A 15 0.91 -12.00 2.96
C LEU A 15 0.98 -11.26 4.30
N ILE A 16 1.63 -11.85 5.30
CA ILE A 16 1.81 -11.19 6.62
C ILE A 16 2.61 -9.90 6.46
N GLY A 17 3.71 -9.93 5.69
CA GLY A 17 4.52 -8.75 5.42
C GLY A 17 3.78 -7.62 4.70
N ASN A 18 2.80 -7.96 3.84
CA ASN A 18 2.00 -6.98 3.09
C ASN A 18 0.64 -6.67 3.75
N SER A 19 0.26 -7.38 4.80
CA SER A 19 -1.10 -7.37 5.36
C SER A 19 -1.57 -5.96 5.73
N LEU A 20 -0.74 -5.18 6.42
CA LEU A 20 -1.09 -3.81 6.82
C LEU A 20 -1.27 -2.89 5.62
N ASN A 21 -0.46 -3.03 4.57
CA ASN A 21 -0.63 -2.28 3.32
C ASN A 21 -1.93 -2.67 2.61
N LEU A 22 -2.24 -3.96 2.54
CA LEU A 22 -3.47 -4.48 1.92
C LEU A 22 -4.72 -4.05 2.68
N ILE A 23 -4.73 -4.15 4.01
CA ILE A 23 -5.84 -3.70 4.86
C ILE A 23 -6.04 -2.19 4.67
N SER A 24 -4.95 -1.42 4.69
CA SER A 24 -4.98 0.02 4.46
C SER A 24 -5.55 0.38 3.08
N PHE A 25 -5.20 -0.38 2.05
CA PHE A 25 -5.71 -0.19 0.70
C PHE A 25 -7.20 -0.51 0.61
N VAL A 26 -7.66 -1.62 1.19
CA VAL A 26 -9.09 -1.97 1.23
C VAL A 26 -9.90 -0.89 1.97
N LEU A 27 -9.40 -0.41 3.12
CA LEU A 27 -10.03 0.69 3.86
C LEU A 27 -10.09 1.97 3.04
N PHE A 28 -9.03 2.30 2.29
CA PHE A 28 -9.01 3.46 1.41
C PHE A 28 -10.09 3.34 0.31
N ILE A 29 -10.19 2.20 -0.37
CA ILE A 29 -11.23 1.98 -1.39
C ILE A 29 -12.62 2.14 -0.78
N TRP A 30 -12.86 1.54 0.38
CA TRP A 30 -14.15 1.66 1.05
C TRP A 30 -14.51 3.11 1.40
N LEU A 31 -13.57 3.88 1.97
CA LEU A 31 -13.82 5.25 2.40
C LEU A 31 -13.97 6.25 1.25
N PHE A 32 -13.22 6.08 0.16
CA PHE A 32 -13.10 7.08 -0.89
C PHE A 32 -13.90 6.78 -2.16
N PHE A 33 -14.31 5.52 -2.38
CA PHE A 33 -15.07 5.12 -3.57
C PHE A 33 -16.47 4.59 -3.26
N ILE A 34 -16.68 4.04 -2.05
CA ILE A 34 -17.98 3.42 -1.68
C ILE A 34 -18.76 4.32 -0.74
N MET A 35 -18.10 4.89 0.27
CA MET A 35 -18.74 5.74 1.27
C MET A 35 -18.90 7.19 0.79
N SER A 36 -20.08 7.77 1.02
CA SER A 36 -20.34 9.19 0.78
C SER A 36 -19.49 10.07 1.71
N ASP A 37 -19.04 11.22 1.23
CA ASP A 37 -18.19 12.15 2.00
C ASP A 37 -18.80 12.53 3.37
N ALA A 38 -20.12 12.71 3.45
CA ALA A 38 -20.83 13.06 4.69
C ALA A 38 -20.72 11.99 5.80
N ASN A 39 -20.46 10.73 5.43
CA ASN A 39 -20.37 9.60 6.36
C ASN A 39 -18.92 9.18 6.63
N ARG A 40 -17.94 9.83 5.97
CA ARG A 40 -16.53 9.44 6.06
C ARG A 40 -15.94 9.87 7.40
N ASN A 41 -15.42 8.89 8.15
CA ASN A 41 -14.60 9.20 9.32
C ASN A 41 -13.22 9.72 8.88
N ILE A 42 -12.94 11.00 9.14
CA ILE A 42 -11.71 11.69 8.72
C ILE A 42 -10.46 11.05 9.32
N ILE A 43 -10.52 10.62 10.59
CA ILE A 43 -9.38 9.98 11.27
C ILE A 43 -9.04 8.67 10.57
N LEU A 44 -10.05 7.84 10.31
CA LEU A 44 -9.85 6.57 9.62
C LEU A 44 -9.37 6.77 8.18
N ALA A 45 -9.84 7.81 7.49
CA ALA A 45 -9.39 8.18 6.15
C ALA A 45 -7.92 8.65 6.11
N GLY A 46 -7.45 9.31 7.17
CA GLY A 46 -6.03 9.61 7.33
C GLY A 46 -5.22 8.34 7.55
N PHE A 47 -5.67 7.45 8.46
CA PHE A 47 -4.99 6.19 8.74
C PHE A 47 -4.90 5.27 7.54
N SER A 48 -5.97 5.16 6.74
CA SER A 48 -5.94 4.31 5.55
C SER A 48 -4.78 4.73 4.65
N GLN A 49 -4.56 6.02 4.44
CA GLN A 49 -3.56 6.55 3.50
C GLN A 49 -2.11 6.48 3.98
N MET A 50 -1.83 6.16 5.24
CA MET A 50 -0.47 6.18 5.80
C MET A 50 0.52 5.31 5.02
N TYR A 51 0.08 4.13 4.57
CA TYR A 51 0.93 3.20 3.81
C TYR A 51 1.22 3.66 2.37
N ALA A 52 0.41 4.55 1.82
CA ALA A 52 0.62 5.12 0.48
C ALA A 52 1.64 6.28 0.48
N LEU A 53 1.79 6.98 1.61
CA LEU A 53 2.62 8.20 1.73
C LEU A 53 4.04 8.06 1.19
N PRO A 54 4.81 6.98 1.45
CA PRO A 54 6.19 6.88 0.97
C PRO A 54 6.32 6.94 -0.56
N THR A 55 5.28 6.52 -1.27
CA THR A 55 5.25 6.43 -2.74
C THR A 55 4.38 7.50 -3.40
N ILE A 56 3.82 8.42 -2.61
CA ILE A 56 2.75 9.30 -3.07
C ILE A 56 3.21 10.31 -4.12
N SER A 57 4.41 10.89 -3.92
CA SER A 57 5.01 11.83 -4.86
C SER A 57 5.36 11.17 -6.19
N ILE A 58 5.88 9.95 -6.15
CA ILE A 58 6.20 9.15 -7.35
C ILE A 58 4.91 8.85 -8.12
N SER A 59 3.86 8.45 -7.40
CA SER A 59 2.57 8.14 -7.99
C SER A 59 1.90 9.36 -8.61
N ALA A 60 2.01 10.53 -7.99
CA ALA A 60 1.53 11.78 -8.57
C ALA A 60 2.25 12.12 -9.89
N VAL A 61 3.56 11.86 -9.97
CA VAL A 61 4.33 12.03 -11.22
C VAL A 61 3.88 11.03 -12.28
N ILE A 62 3.71 9.75 -11.92
CA ILE A 62 3.19 8.72 -12.84
C ILE A 62 1.81 9.11 -13.36
N TYR A 63 0.92 9.55 -12.47
CA TYR A 63 -0.44 9.94 -12.80
C TYR A 63 -0.48 11.12 -13.77
N ARG A 64 0.44 12.09 -13.65
CA ARG A 64 0.51 13.22 -14.60
C ARG A 64 0.72 12.80 -16.06
N PHE A 65 1.31 11.64 -16.33
CA PHE A 65 1.46 11.14 -17.69
C PHE A 65 0.14 10.66 -18.34
N THR A 66 -0.95 10.53 -17.57
CA THR A 66 -2.27 10.15 -18.10
C THR A 66 -3.12 11.35 -18.50
N ASN A 67 -2.53 12.54 -18.62
CA ASN A 67 -3.20 13.82 -18.88
C ASN A 67 -4.37 14.17 -17.93
N PRO A 68 -4.24 14.01 -16.60
CA PRO A 68 -5.28 14.43 -15.68
C PRO A 68 -5.29 15.95 -15.57
N GLU A 69 -6.44 16.58 -15.83
CA GLU A 69 -6.63 18.02 -15.57
C GLU A 69 -6.60 18.33 -14.07
N VAL A 70 -6.94 17.35 -13.23
CA VAL A 70 -7.00 17.47 -11.76
C VAL A 70 -6.43 16.20 -11.11
N ILE A 71 -5.69 16.38 -10.01
CA ILE A 71 -5.21 15.26 -9.18
C ILE A 71 -6.38 14.72 -8.35
N THR A 72 -6.75 13.45 -8.58
CA THR A 72 -7.88 12.77 -7.94
C THR A 72 -7.42 11.53 -7.14
N ASN A 73 -8.30 10.76 -6.51
CA ASN A 73 -7.89 9.66 -5.61
C ASN A 73 -7.12 8.51 -6.30
N GLU A 74 -7.10 8.46 -7.62
CA GLU A 74 -6.50 7.44 -8.46
C GLU A 74 -4.97 7.37 -8.31
N TYR A 75 -4.26 8.49 -8.08
CA TYR A 75 -2.81 8.41 -7.83
C TYR A 75 -2.49 7.76 -6.47
N VAL A 76 -3.42 7.79 -5.52
CA VAL A 76 -3.27 7.07 -4.24
C VAL A 76 -3.39 5.56 -4.47
N ILE A 77 -4.22 5.10 -5.41
CA ILE A 77 -4.26 3.70 -5.84
C ILE A 77 -2.91 3.26 -6.40
N ILE A 78 -2.32 4.07 -7.29
CA ILE A 78 -0.97 3.83 -7.84
C ILE A 78 0.06 3.70 -6.70
N SER A 79 -0.08 4.52 -5.65
CA SER A 79 0.81 4.48 -4.48
C SER A 79 0.73 3.13 -3.75
N TYR A 80 -0.46 2.60 -3.49
CA TYR A 80 -0.59 1.27 -2.87
C TYR A 80 -0.02 0.15 -3.73
N ILE A 81 -0.17 0.24 -5.05
CA ILE A 81 0.42 -0.73 -5.98
C ILE A 81 1.95 -0.67 -5.90
N LEU A 82 2.54 0.53 -5.98
CA LEU A 82 3.98 0.71 -5.83
C LEU A 82 4.49 0.21 -4.48
N MET A 83 3.79 0.51 -3.39
CA MET A 83 4.17 0.05 -2.05
C MET A 83 4.15 -1.48 -1.95
N THR A 84 3.13 -2.12 -2.53
CA THR A 84 3.04 -3.59 -2.62
C THR A 84 4.21 -4.16 -3.41
N LEU A 85 4.58 -3.55 -4.53
CA LEU A 85 5.72 -3.98 -5.34
C LEU A 85 7.04 -3.84 -4.55
N ILE A 86 7.26 -2.71 -3.88
CA ILE A 86 8.47 -2.47 -3.08
C ILE A 86 8.61 -3.52 -1.97
N PHE A 87 7.55 -3.78 -1.21
CA PHE A 87 7.57 -4.81 -0.16
C PHE A 87 7.73 -6.22 -0.71
N THR A 88 7.11 -6.52 -1.85
CA THR A 88 7.27 -7.81 -2.53
C THR A 88 8.71 -8.03 -2.98
N LEU A 89 9.31 -7.04 -3.64
CA LEU A 89 10.70 -7.09 -4.07
C LEU A 89 11.64 -7.22 -2.87
N GLY A 90 11.45 -6.41 -1.82
CA GLY A 90 12.23 -6.50 -0.59
C GLY A 90 12.17 -7.89 0.04
N PHE A 91 10.98 -8.49 0.10
CA PHE A 91 10.81 -9.86 0.62
C PHE A 91 11.61 -10.89 -0.19
N PHE A 92 11.56 -10.84 -1.53
CA PHE A 92 12.26 -11.81 -2.37
C PHE A 92 13.78 -11.58 -2.46
N PHE A 93 14.24 -10.33 -2.50
CA PHE A 93 15.67 -10.01 -2.56
C PHE A 93 16.38 -10.32 -1.25
N GLU A 94 15.77 -10.04 -0.10
CA GLU A 94 16.36 -10.37 1.19
C GLU A 94 16.34 -11.88 1.44
N HIS A 95 15.32 -12.59 0.94
CA HIS A 95 15.30 -14.05 0.97
C HIS A 95 16.47 -14.67 0.18
N LYS A 96 16.93 -14.01 -0.89
CA LYS A 96 18.05 -14.49 -1.72
C LYS A 96 19.43 -14.26 -1.08
N LYS A 97 19.58 -13.28 -0.18
CA LYS A 97 20.87 -12.99 0.51
C LYS A 97 21.19 -13.92 1.69
N ILE A 98 20.20 -14.66 2.19
CA ILE A 98 20.34 -15.50 3.41
C ILE A 98 20.68 -16.97 3.05
N PHE A 99 20.75 -17.30 1.75
CA PHE A 99 21.22 -18.59 1.22
C PHE A 99 22.44 -18.36 0.31
#